data_AF-A0A8S3XIV3-F1
#
_entry.id   AF-A0A8S3XIV3-F1
#
_cell.length_a   1.000
_cell.length_b   1.000
_cell.length_c   1.000
_cell.angle_alpha   90.00
_cell.angle_beta   90.00
_cell.angle_gamma   90.00
#
_symmetry.space_group_name_H-M   'P 1'
#
loop_
_entity.id
_entity.type
_entity.pdbx_description
1 polymer ?
#
loop_
_entity_poly.entity_id
_entity_poly.type
_entity_poly.pdbx_seq_one_letter_code
_entity_poly.pdbx_strand_id
1 'polypeptide(L)'
;MDGGGVLIAVSREIPSMRMSNWETDCEDLWVNIGYRINGSYSTLSICAVYLPSPPRLEQQRVFVDNLDSVLNHIDNVIVMGDFNLNFVDWEFNDDCNHTIPTNYNNDLGRCLVDCLSMNNLYQFNHIRNSHGRTLDLALSSLQCLNVSQPLDLLSKLDLHHPPNCNIRT
;
A
#
# COMPACT_ATOMS: atom_id res chain seq x y z
N MET A 1 -4.90 8.97 -23.41
CA MET A 1 -5.84 9.44 -22.37
C MET A 1 -6.87 8.36 -22.22
N ASP A 2 -7.04 7.83 -21.01
CA ASP A 2 -8.35 7.66 -20.37
C ASP A 2 -8.20 6.95 -19.02
N GLY A 3 -8.50 7.69 -17.94
CA GLY A 3 -9.00 7.18 -16.66
C GLY A 3 -8.01 6.48 -15.72
N GLY A 4 -7.49 7.24 -14.76
CA GLY A 4 -6.70 6.78 -13.63
C GLY A 4 -6.38 7.96 -12.70
N GLY A 5 -5.95 7.70 -11.47
CA GLY A 5 -5.58 8.74 -10.52
C GLY A 5 -5.64 8.30 -9.07
N VAL A 6 -4.57 8.57 -8.34
CA VAL A 6 -4.49 8.41 -6.89
C VAL A 6 -4.81 9.72 -6.18
N LEU A 7 -5.48 9.62 -5.02
CA LEU A 7 -5.81 10.74 -4.16
C LEU A 7 -5.51 10.39 -2.71
N ILE A 8 -4.80 11.28 -2.03
CA ILE A 8 -4.69 11.28 -0.57
C ILE A 8 -5.40 12.54 -0.07
N ALA A 9 -6.42 12.34 0.77
CA ALA A 9 -7.12 13.42 1.44
C ALA A 9 -6.62 13.56 2.88
N VAL A 10 -6.10 14.72 3.24
CA VAL A 10 -5.60 15.01 4.59
C VAL A 10 -6.41 16.15 5.21
N SER A 11 -6.82 15.99 6.46
CA SER A 11 -7.47 17.07 7.22
C SER A 11 -6.53 18.26 7.34
N ARG A 12 -7.05 19.48 7.21
CA ARG A 12 -6.27 20.72 7.38
C ARG A 12 -5.66 20.88 8.77
N GLU A 13 -6.18 20.15 9.74
CA GLU A 13 -5.69 20.14 11.13
C GLU A 13 -4.42 19.28 11.29
N ILE A 14 -4.11 18.43 10.32
CA ILE A 14 -2.95 17.55 10.33
C ILE A 14 -1.82 18.20 9.53
N PRO A 15 -0.66 18.48 10.15
CA PRO A 15 0.50 18.98 9.43
C PRO A 15 0.99 17.94 8.41
N SER A 16 0.89 18.26 7.13
CA SER A 16 1.26 17.35 6.04
C SER A 16 1.95 18.05 4.88
N MET A 17 2.80 17.32 4.16
CA MET A 17 3.54 17.81 2.99
C MET A 17 3.56 16.75 1.88
N ARG A 18 3.22 17.14 0.65
CA ARG A 18 3.39 16.27 -0.53
C ARG A 18 4.87 16.18 -0.89
N MET A 19 5.34 14.96 -1.15
CA MET A 19 6.73 14.66 -1.48
C MET A 19 6.86 14.32 -2.97
N SER A 20 6.68 15.32 -3.83
CA SER A 20 6.64 15.10 -5.29
C SER A 20 7.95 14.56 -5.89
N ASN A 21 9.07 14.72 -5.18
CA ASN A 21 10.36 14.18 -5.59
C ASN A 21 10.52 12.67 -5.30
N TRP A 22 9.53 12.05 -4.66
CA TRP A 22 9.46 10.60 -4.44
C TRP A 22 8.49 9.90 -5.38
N GLU A 23 7.76 10.65 -6.22
CA GLU A 23 6.78 10.10 -7.15
C GLU A 23 7.47 9.56 -8.40
N THR A 24 6.88 8.55 -9.03
CA THR A 24 7.35 8.00 -10.31
C THR A 24 6.45 8.44 -11.46
N ASP A 25 6.75 7.95 -12.67
CA ASP A 25 5.84 8.05 -13.82
C ASP A 25 4.64 7.07 -13.71
N CYS A 26 4.59 6.23 -12.68
CA CYS A 26 3.40 5.48 -12.32
C CYS A 26 2.39 6.39 -11.60
N GLU A 27 1.17 5.89 -11.39
CA GLU A 27 0.17 6.63 -10.61
C GLU A 27 0.44 6.44 -9.12
N ASP A 28 1.49 7.08 -8.60
CA ASP A 28 1.81 7.11 -7.17
C ASP A 28 1.90 8.52 -6.59
N LEU A 29 1.51 8.67 -5.32
CA LEU A 29 1.45 9.95 -4.61
C LEU A 29 1.98 9.78 -3.20
N TRP A 30 2.92 10.65 -2.82
CA TRP A 30 3.58 10.59 -1.52
C TRP A 30 3.23 11.80 -0.64
N VAL A 31 2.90 11.53 0.62
CA VAL A 31 2.63 12.56 1.63
C VAL A 31 3.33 12.21 2.94
N ASN A 32 4.05 13.16 3.51
CA ASN A 32 4.56 13.10 4.87
C ASN A 32 3.56 13.70 5.84
N ILE A 33 3.28 12.99 6.93
CA ILE A 33 2.49 13.46 8.07
C ILE A 33 3.39 13.58 9.28
N GLY A 34 3.50 14.79 9.83
CA GLY A 34 4.24 15.05 11.05
C GLY A 34 3.40 14.74 12.28
N TYR A 35 3.96 14.01 13.24
CA TYR A 35 3.32 13.70 14.51
C TYR A 35 4.30 13.84 15.68
N ARG A 36 3.75 13.93 16.90
CA ARG A 36 4.55 14.01 18.12
C ARG A 36 4.18 12.89 19.08
N ILE A 37 5.17 12.10 19.49
CA ILE A 37 5.03 11.09 20.55
C ILE A 37 5.94 11.51 21.71
N ASN A 38 5.37 11.66 22.90
CA ASN A 38 6.13 12.01 24.11
C ASN A 38 7.04 13.25 23.96
N GLY A 39 6.62 14.23 23.15
CA GLY A 39 7.36 15.46 22.88
C GLY A 39 8.39 15.36 21.73
N SER A 40 8.75 14.15 21.29
CA SER A 40 9.60 13.92 20.12
C SER A 40 8.80 14.06 18.84
N TYR A 41 9.37 14.74 17.84
CA TYR A 41 8.79 14.86 16.51
C TYR A 41 9.20 13.66 15.66
N SER A 42 8.23 13.09 14.95
CA SER A 42 8.41 11.97 14.03
C SER A 42 7.56 12.19 12.77
N THR A 43 7.91 11.48 11.70
CA THR A 43 7.21 11.58 10.42
C THR A 43 6.68 10.20 10.03
N LEU A 44 5.46 10.16 9.51
CA LEU A 44 4.86 9.02 8.83
C LEU A 44 4.75 9.34 7.35
N SER A 45 5.40 8.54 6.51
CA SER A 45 5.28 8.65 5.06
C SER A 45 4.11 7.78 4.57
N ILE A 46 3.25 8.35 3.74
CA ILE A 46 2.12 7.63 3.13
C ILE A 46 2.28 7.69 1.62
N CYS A 47 2.25 6.52 0.97
CA CYS A 47 2.20 6.37 -0.47
C CYS A 47 0.84 5.79 -0.87
N ALA A 48 0.15 6.45 -1.79
CA ALA A 48 -0.98 5.89 -2.51
C ALA A 48 -0.52 5.50 -3.91
N VAL A 49 -0.78 4.28 -4.36
CA VAL A 49 -0.34 3.77 -5.67
C VAL A 49 -1.49 3.11 -6.43
N TYR A 50 -1.46 3.24 -7.76
CA TYR A 50 -2.29 2.45 -8.67
C TYR A 50 -1.40 1.86 -9.76
N LEU A 51 -1.35 0.53 -9.84
CA LEU A 51 -0.70 -0.19 -10.93
C LEU A 51 -1.78 -0.78 -11.85
N PRO A 52 -1.76 -0.45 -13.15
CA PRO A 52 -2.84 -0.82 -14.05
C PRO A 52 -2.90 -2.33 -14.31
N SER A 53 -4.10 -2.84 -14.55
CA SER A 53 -4.32 -4.19 -15.09
C SER A 53 -4.27 -4.20 -16.63
N PRO A 54 -3.60 -5.17 -17.27
CA PRO A 54 -2.76 -6.20 -16.67
C PRO A 54 -1.41 -5.63 -16.20
N PRO A 55 -0.83 -6.17 -15.11
CA PRO A 55 0.42 -5.68 -14.56
C PRO A 55 1.56 -5.85 -15.58
N ARG A 56 2.38 -4.79 -15.71
CA ARG A 56 3.56 -4.77 -16.59
C ARG A 56 4.81 -4.74 -15.74
N LEU A 57 5.76 -5.64 -16.05
CA LEU A 57 6.98 -5.81 -15.26
C LEU A 57 7.81 -4.53 -15.19
N GLU A 58 7.94 -3.81 -16.31
CA GLU A 58 8.69 -2.55 -16.35
C GLU A 58 8.11 -1.48 -15.42
N GLN A 59 6.79 -1.31 -15.41
CA GLN A 59 6.13 -0.33 -14.52
C GLN A 59 6.26 -0.73 -13.06
N GLN A 60 6.08 -2.03 -12.77
CA GLN A 60 6.25 -2.53 -11.42
C GLN A 60 7.69 -2.38 -10.93
N ARG A 61 8.71 -2.62 -11.77
CA ARG A 61 10.12 -2.41 -11.45
C ARG A 61 10.41 -0.95 -11.16
N VAL A 62 9.94 -0.03 -12.00
CA VAL A 62 10.11 1.42 -11.77
C VAL A 62 9.55 1.82 -10.41
N PHE A 63 8.34 1.35 -10.06
CA PHE A 63 7.75 1.62 -8.76
C PHE A 63 8.54 0.98 -7.61
N VAL A 64 8.90 -0.30 -7.73
CA VAL A 64 9.62 -1.07 -6.69
C VAL A 64 11.02 -0.51 -6.43
N ASP A 65 11.77 -0.17 -7.48
CA ASP A 65 13.12 0.39 -7.37
C ASP A 65 13.07 1.79 -6.72
N ASN A 66 12.06 2.60 -7.07
CA ASN A 66 11.85 3.89 -6.43
C ASN A 66 11.41 3.74 -4.97
N LEU A 67 10.52 2.79 -4.67
CA LEU A 67 10.10 2.48 -3.31
C LEU A 67 11.32 2.12 -2.44
N ASP A 68 12.17 1.20 -2.90
CA ASP A 68 13.41 0.82 -2.21
C ASP A 68 14.33 2.03 -1.95
N SER A 69 14.52 2.87 -2.97
CA SER A 69 15.28 4.12 -2.85
C SER A 69 14.71 5.07 -1.78
N VAL A 70 13.39 5.28 -1.77
CA VAL A 70 12.72 6.15 -0.79
C VAL A 70 12.85 5.58 0.63
N LEU A 71 12.70 4.25 0.80
CA LEU A 71 12.77 3.59 2.10
C LEU A 71 14.14 3.69 2.76
N ASN A 72 15.22 3.87 2.00
CA ASN A 72 16.55 4.16 2.54
C ASN A 72 16.64 5.51 3.28
N HIS A 73 15.62 6.36 3.17
CA HIS A 73 15.60 7.71 3.73
C HIS A 73 14.48 7.96 4.75
N ILE A 74 13.65 6.96 5.06
CA ILE A 74 12.49 7.12 5.94
C ILE A 74 12.33 5.94 6.91
N ASP A 75 11.82 6.21 8.11
CA ASP A 75 11.65 5.18 9.14
C ASP A 75 10.27 4.50 9.08
N ASN A 76 9.21 5.30 8.93
CA ASN A 76 7.83 4.83 9.03
C ASN A 76 7.09 5.07 7.72
N VAL A 77 6.56 4.00 7.13
CA VAL A 77 5.85 4.07 5.87
C VAL A 77 4.54 3.28 5.91
N ILE A 78 3.53 3.80 5.20
CA ILE A 78 2.34 3.08 4.78
C ILE A 78 2.24 3.24 3.26
N VAL A 79 2.23 2.14 2.53
CA VAL A 79 1.98 2.11 1.09
C VAL A 79 0.66 1.40 0.85
N MET A 80 -0.27 2.07 0.16
CA MET A 80 -1.61 1.53 -0.10
C MET A 80 -1.99 1.71 -1.54
N GLY A 81 -2.69 0.75 -2.10
CA GLY A 81 -3.07 0.87 -3.49
C GLY A 81 -3.58 -0.40 -4.11
N ASP A 82 -4.08 -0.28 -5.33
CA ASP A 82 -4.42 -1.40 -6.18
C ASP A 82 -3.20 -1.80 -7.01
N PHE A 83 -2.67 -2.99 -6.72
CA PHE A 83 -1.50 -3.53 -7.39
C PHE A 83 -1.89 -4.39 -8.60
N ASN A 84 -3.16 -4.79 -8.74
CA ASN A 84 -3.65 -5.68 -9.79
C ASN A 84 -2.87 -7.01 -9.96
N LEU A 85 -2.18 -7.48 -8.91
CA LEU A 85 -1.41 -8.74 -8.91
C LEU A 85 -2.29 -9.94 -8.55
N ASN A 86 -3.21 -10.29 -9.45
CA ASN A 86 -4.22 -11.34 -9.22
C ASN A 86 -3.67 -12.78 -9.03
N PHE A 87 -2.39 -13.00 -9.29
CA PHE A 87 -1.72 -14.30 -9.17
C PHE A 87 -0.98 -14.47 -7.84
N VAL A 88 -0.73 -13.39 -7.09
CA VAL A 88 -0.16 -13.48 -5.74
C VAL A 88 -1.31 -13.72 -4.76
N ASP A 89 -1.17 -14.75 -3.96
CA ASP A 89 -2.08 -15.07 -2.88
C ASP A 89 -1.55 -14.48 -1.57
N TRP A 90 -2.45 -14.05 -0.70
CA TRP A 90 -2.12 -13.45 0.59
C TRP A 90 -2.85 -14.24 1.68
N GLU A 91 -2.08 -14.97 2.48
CA GLU A 91 -2.58 -15.86 3.52
C GLU A 91 -2.39 -15.22 4.89
N PHE A 92 -3.47 -15.08 5.66
CA PHE A 92 -3.41 -14.51 7.00
C PHE A 92 -2.59 -15.40 7.93
N ASN A 93 -1.63 -14.80 8.65
CA ASN A 93 -0.85 -15.47 9.67
C ASN A 93 -1.34 -15.05 11.06
N ASP A 94 -1.97 -15.98 11.77
CA ASP A 94 -2.51 -15.79 13.12
C ASP A 94 -1.44 -15.37 14.15
N ASP A 95 -0.17 -15.73 13.93
CA ASP A 95 0.92 -15.43 14.87
C ASP A 95 1.39 -13.98 14.78
N CYS A 96 1.26 -13.35 13.60
CA CYS A 96 1.93 -12.07 13.31
C CYS A 96 1.00 -10.95 12.83
N ASN A 97 -0.32 -11.16 12.82
CA ASN A 97 -1.36 -10.19 12.45
C ASN A 97 -1.13 -9.48 11.10
N HIS A 98 -0.49 -10.18 10.15
CA HIS A 98 -0.29 -9.74 8.77
C HIS A 98 -0.41 -10.95 7.84
N THR A 99 -0.46 -10.70 6.54
CA THR A 99 -0.55 -11.75 5.52
C THR A 99 0.82 -12.08 4.95
N ILE A 100 1.02 -13.35 4.59
CA ILE A 100 2.22 -13.85 3.93
C ILE A 100 1.90 -14.10 2.46
N PRO A 101 2.75 -13.66 1.52
CA PRO A 101 2.55 -13.93 0.11
C PRO A 101 2.78 -15.41 -0.20
N THR A 102 1.87 -16.00 -0.96
CA THR A 102 2.00 -17.32 -1.57
C THR A 102 1.80 -17.21 -3.09
N ASN A 103 2.20 -18.25 -3.85
CA ASN A 103 2.01 -18.31 -5.31
C ASN A 103 2.69 -17.18 -6.14
N TYR A 104 3.83 -16.65 -5.68
CA TYR A 104 4.53 -15.52 -6.32
C TYR A 104 5.71 -15.93 -7.22
N ASN A 105 5.74 -17.16 -7.76
CA ASN A 105 6.89 -17.75 -8.46
C ASN A 105 7.23 -17.17 -9.85
N ASN A 106 6.59 -16.07 -10.26
CA ASN A 106 6.89 -15.35 -11.51
C ASN A 106 7.68 -14.07 -11.23
N ASP A 107 8.19 -13.43 -12.29
CA ASP A 107 9.07 -12.26 -12.16
C ASP A 107 8.37 -11.06 -11.50
N LEU A 108 7.09 -10.86 -11.75
CA LEU A 108 6.29 -9.79 -11.13
C LEU A 108 6.13 -10.03 -9.62
N GLY A 109 5.76 -11.26 -9.24
CA GLY A 109 5.58 -11.66 -7.85
C GLY A 109 6.88 -11.57 -7.05
N ARG A 110 7.98 -12.12 -7.59
CA ARG A 110 9.31 -12.02 -6.98
C ARG A 110 9.77 -10.57 -6.84
N CYS A 111 9.60 -9.75 -7.88
CA CYS A 111 9.98 -8.33 -7.85
C CYS A 111 9.35 -7.59 -6.66
N LEU A 112 8.05 -7.77 -6.41
CA LEU A 112 7.41 -7.16 -5.24
C LEU A 112 7.87 -7.82 -3.95
N VAL A 113 7.74 -9.14 -3.83
CA VAL A 113 7.95 -9.85 -2.56
C VAL A 113 9.39 -9.71 -2.06
N ASP A 114 10.38 -9.72 -2.94
CA ASP A 114 11.78 -9.50 -2.58
C ASP A 114 11.99 -8.10 -2.00
N CYS A 115 11.42 -7.06 -2.64
CA CYS A 115 11.47 -5.69 -2.12
C CYS A 115 10.80 -5.56 -0.74
N LEU A 116 9.62 -6.16 -0.56
CA LEU A 116 8.93 -6.13 0.73
C LEU A 116 9.78 -6.80 1.83
N SER A 117 10.37 -7.95 1.52
CA SER A 117 11.22 -8.68 2.46
C SER A 117 12.50 -7.92 2.80
N MET A 118 13.15 -7.28 1.83
CA MET A 118 14.38 -6.51 2.08
C MET A 118 14.13 -5.27 2.94
N ASN A 119 12.94 -4.67 2.81
CA ASN A 119 12.58 -3.42 3.49
C ASN A 119 11.70 -3.62 4.73
N ASN A 120 11.49 -4.86 5.19
CA ASN A 120 10.62 -5.20 6.32
C ASN A 120 9.20 -4.61 6.18
N LEU A 121 8.64 -4.67 4.97
CA LEU A 121 7.26 -4.28 4.72
C LEU A 121 6.34 -5.50 4.81
N TYR A 122 5.27 -5.35 5.59
CA TYR A 122 4.27 -6.37 5.80
C TYR A 122 2.94 -5.96 5.20
N GLN A 123 2.20 -6.93 4.65
CA GLN A 123 0.88 -6.70 4.08
C GLN A 123 -0.19 -6.99 5.13
N PHE A 124 -1.04 -6.00 5.45
CA PHE A 124 -2.05 -6.11 6.51
C PHE A 124 -3.49 -6.30 5.99
N ASN A 125 -3.73 -6.05 4.70
CA ASN A 125 -5.06 -6.19 4.13
C ASN A 125 -5.38 -7.66 3.80
N HIS A 126 -6.24 -8.27 4.61
CA HIS A 126 -6.74 -9.63 4.40
C HIS A 126 -8.11 -9.67 3.70
N ILE A 127 -8.64 -8.52 3.25
CA ILE A 127 -9.94 -8.44 2.58
C ILE A 127 -9.82 -8.95 1.15
N ARG A 128 -10.55 -10.03 0.86
CA ARG A 128 -10.62 -10.64 -0.47
C ARG A 128 -11.82 -10.13 -1.26
N ASN A 129 -11.64 -10.02 -2.57
CA ASN A 129 -12.72 -9.73 -3.50
C ASN A 129 -13.60 -10.97 -3.75
N SER A 130 -14.63 -10.80 -4.59
CA SER A 130 -15.57 -11.88 -4.97
C SER A 130 -14.91 -13.11 -5.62
N HIS A 131 -13.69 -12.98 -6.12
CA HIS A 131 -12.90 -14.05 -6.74
C HIS A 131 -11.87 -14.65 -5.77
N GLY A 132 -11.92 -14.29 -4.48
CA GLY A 132 -10.99 -14.75 -3.47
C GLY A 132 -9.58 -14.16 -3.56
N ARG A 133 -9.41 -13.04 -4.29
CA ARG A 133 -8.11 -12.38 -4.49
C ARG A 133 -8.00 -11.08 -3.70
N THR A 134 -6.78 -10.72 -3.31
CA THR A 134 -6.45 -9.44 -2.67
C THR A 134 -5.62 -8.63 -3.67
N LEU A 135 -6.26 -7.65 -4.33
CA LEU A 135 -5.61 -6.78 -5.31
C LEU A 135 -5.13 -5.48 -4.67
N ASP A 136 -5.92 -4.98 -3.74
CA ASP A 136 -5.58 -3.83 -2.92
C ASP A 136 -4.67 -4.24 -1.77
N LEU A 137 -3.45 -3.71 -1.74
CA LEU A 137 -2.48 -3.99 -0.69
C LEU A 137 -2.41 -2.82 0.28
N ALA A 138 -2.22 -3.14 1.56
CA ALA A 138 -1.86 -2.19 2.61
C ALA A 138 -0.54 -2.67 3.22
N LEU A 139 0.55 -2.06 2.78
CA LEU A 139 1.92 -2.41 3.15
C LEU A 139 2.42 -1.43 4.20
N SER A 140 3.12 -1.90 5.23
CA SER A 140 3.72 -0.99 6.21
C SER A 140 4.97 -1.57 6.86
N SER A 141 5.89 -0.69 7.24
CA SER A 141 7.00 -1.00 8.15
C SER A 141 6.55 -1.04 9.62
N LEU A 142 5.33 -0.56 9.93
CA LEU A 142 4.75 -0.57 11.26
C LEU A 142 4.03 -1.89 11.52
N GLN A 143 4.33 -2.53 12.65
CA GLN A 143 3.71 -3.82 13.02
C GLN A 143 2.30 -3.71 13.63
N CYS A 144 1.76 -2.49 13.77
CA CYS A 144 0.49 -2.22 14.44
C CYS A 144 -0.64 -1.77 13.50
N LEU A 145 -0.47 -1.92 12.18
CA LEU A 145 -1.50 -1.50 11.24
C LEU A 145 -2.72 -2.44 11.32
N ASN A 146 -3.91 -1.89 11.56
CA ASN A 146 -5.16 -2.63 11.49
C ASN A 146 -6.00 -2.14 10.31
N VAL A 147 -6.30 -3.04 9.38
CA VAL A 147 -7.15 -2.78 8.21
C VAL A 147 -8.51 -3.44 8.45
N SER A 148 -9.57 -2.65 8.39
CA SER A 148 -10.94 -3.13 8.60
C SER A 148 -11.88 -2.71 7.49
N GLN A 149 -12.92 -3.51 7.27
CA GLN A 149 -14.01 -3.14 6.38
C GLN A 149 -14.82 -1.98 7.00
N PRO A 150 -15.26 -1.01 6.19
CA PRO A 150 -16.12 0.07 6.67
C PRO A 150 -17.45 -0.49 7.15
N LEU A 151 -17.94 0.02 8.28
CA LEU A 151 -19.28 -0.28 8.78
C LEU A 151 -20.38 0.33 7.89
N ASP A 152 -20.08 1.51 7.32
CA ASP A 152 -20.98 2.25 6.45
C ASP A 152 -20.37 2.44 5.06
N LEU A 153 -21.04 1.86 4.06
CA LEU A 153 -20.64 2.00 2.67
C LEU A 153 -21.15 3.34 2.12
N LEU A 154 -20.23 4.21 1.69
CA LEU A 154 -20.56 5.49 1.06
C LEU A 154 -21.06 5.33 -0.39
N SER A 155 -20.93 4.13 -0.97
CA SER A 155 -21.32 3.80 -2.34
C SER A 155 -21.74 2.33 -2.46
N LYS A 156 -22.20 1.91 -3.64
CA LYS A 156 -22.51 0.49 -3.91
C LYS A 156 -21.23 -0.35 -3.85
N LEU A 157 -21.33 -1.56 -3.32
CA LEU A 157 -20.23 -2.53 -3.29
C LEU A 157 -19.71 -2.81 -4.70
N ASP A 158 -18.43 -2.53 -4.93
CA ASP A 158 -17.69 -3.08 -6.05
C ASP A 158 -17.20 -4.48 -5.66
N LEU A 159 -17.58 -5.48 -6.44
CA LEU A 159 -17.26 -6.88 -6.20
C LEU A 159 -15.80 -7.22 -6.56
N HIS A 160 -15.14 -6.39 -7.37
CA HIS A 160 -13.75 -6.55 -7.78
C HIS A 160 -12.79 -5.83 -6.81
N HIS A 161 -13.21 -4.67 -6.31
CA HIS A 161 -12.48 -3.85 -5.33
C HIS A 161 -13.37 -3.55 -4.12
N PRO A 162 -13.47 -4.48 -3.16
CA PRO A 162 -14.21 -4.22 -1.92
C PRO A 162 -13.65 -2.96 -1.25
N PRO A 163 -14.49 -2.05 -0.75
CA PRO A 163 -14.01 -0.81 -0.17
C PRO A 163 -13.17 -1.08 1.08
N ASN A 164 -11.91 -0.65 1.03
CA ASN A 164 -11.00 -0.65 2.17
C ASN A 164 -11.16 0.68 2.90
N CYS A 165 -11.90 0.71 4.00
CA CYS A 165 -12.11 1.94 4.75
C CYS A 165 -12.23 1.65 6.24
N ASN A 166 -11.07 1.60 6.91
CA ASN A 166 -10.80 2.19 8.22
C ASN A 166 -9.44 1.65 8.69
N ILE A 167 -8.41 2.51 8.64
CA ILE A 167 -7.13 2.27 9.31
C ILE A 167 -7.18 2.97 10.65
N ARG A 168 -7.00 2.20 11.73
CA ARG A 168 -6.73 2.72 13.06
C ARG A 168 -5.31 2.32 13.42
N THR A 169 -4.47 3.32 13.70
CA THR A 169 -3.16 3.16 14.35
C THR A 169 -3.29 3.26 15.85
#